data_AF-A0A1I7VI10-F1
#
_entry.id   AF-A0A1I7VI10-F1
#
_cell.length_a   1.000
_cell.length_b   1.000
_cell.length_c   1.000
_cell.angle_alpha   90.00
_cell.angle_beta   90.00
_cell.angle_gamma   90.00
#
_symmetry.space_group_name_H-M   'P 1'
#
loop_
_entity.id
_entity.type
_entity.pdbx_description
1 polymer ?
#
loop_
_entity_poly.entity_id
_entity_poly.type
_entity_poly.pdbx_seq_one_letter_code
_entity_poly.pdbx_strand_id
1 'polypeptide(L)'
;MSDTIIKSAQPAKQKLEDLLDEVKAMDLTLPDQHLAVEQLELKRRTIEEKIGRLKLYVGTLGSINEKWSEYIQKQKNAQKRKQEEDKYADMVDDDKDMYKDEFEVAVQRLQQSMINNERFQQKELSQMSQQIVNLPQLPLPTFNGDPKSWREFWDSFDATVHFQKIPDIQKLNYLISCLRGNMSQSKKHSMDLSDEITDLTHIMNVPSKFSSGISIIP
;
A
#
# COMPACT_ATOMS: atom_id res chain seq x y z
N MET A 1 34.66 9.17 30.19
CA MET A 1 33.44 9.87 29.69
C MET A 1 33.23 9.52 28.23
N SER A 2 34.25 9.67 27.37
CA SER A 2 34.25 9.08 26.02
C SER A 2 33.93 7.60 26.00
N ASP A 3 34.53 6.77 26.85
CA ASP A 3 34.22 5.33 26.88
C ASP A 3 32.74 5.04 27.17
N THR A 4 32.06 5.90 27.93
CA THR A 4 30.62 5.82 28.20
C THR A 4 29.81 6.20 26.96
N ILE A 5 30.24 7.24 26.25
CA ILE A 5 29.62 7.71 25.00
C ILE A 5 29.77 6.62 23.92
N ILE A 6 30.97 6.07 23.74
CA ILE A 6 31.25 4.97 22.80
C ILE A 6 30.36 3.77 23.12
N LYS A 7 30.32 3.31 24.36
CA LYS A 7 29.45 2.20 24.79
C LYS A 7 27.97 2.48 24.56
N SER A 8 27.54 3.74 24.66
CA SER A 8 26.14 4.11 24.40
C SER A 8 25.78 4.14 22.91
N ALA A 9 26.76 4.30 22.02
CA ALA A 9 26.55 4.30 20.56
C ALA A 9 26.40 2.88 19.98
N GLN A 10 27.15 1.91 20.52
CA GLN A 10 27.23 0.54 20.01
C GLN A 10 25.85 -0.13 19.78
N PRO A 11 24.87 -0.05 20.71
CA PRO A 11 23.57 -0.69 20.49
C PRO A 11 22.76 -0.06 19.35
N ALA A 12 22.88 1.25 19.14
CA ALA A 12 22.20 1.94 18.05
C ALA A 12 22.86 1.62 16.70
N LYS A 13 24.19 1.48 16.68
CA LYS A 13 24.96 1.05 15.52
C LYS A 13 24.57 -0.36 15.07
N GLN A 14 24.61 -1.35 15.98
CA GLN A 14 24.23 -2.72 15.66
C GLN A 14 22.80 -2.83 15.13
N LYS A 15 21.85 -2.15 15.77
CA LYS A 15 20.45 -2.16 15.32
C LYS A 15 20.26 -1.51 13.95
N LEU A 16 21.10 -0.53 13.60
CA LEU A 16 21.08 0.09 12.29
C LEU A 16 21.60 -0.90 11.24
N GLU A 17 22.71 -1.57 11.50
CA GLU A 17 23.28 -2.63 10.64
C GLU A 17 22.28 -3.75 10.38
N ASP A 18 21.73 -4.34 11.44
CA ASP A 18 20.77 -5.44 11.33
C ASP A 18 19.55 -5.04 10.48
N LEU A 19 19.09 -3.80 10.65
CA LEU A 19 17.95 -3.26 9.93
C LEU A 19 18.26 -2.96 8.46
N LEU A 20 19.47 -2.51 8.15
CA LEU A 20 19.92 -2.31 6.77
C LEU A 20 19.98 -3.64 6.02
N ASP A 21 20.48 -4.69 6.66
CA ASP A 21 20.50 -6.04 6.07
C ASP A 21 19.10 -6.61 5.88
N GLU A 22 18.20 -6.38 6.84
CA GLU A 22 16.79 -6.75 6.69
C GLU A 22 16.12 -6.02 5.51
N VAL A 23 16.40 -4.72 5.33
CA VAL A 23 15.91 -3.96 4.17
C VAL A 23 16.52 -4.45 2.87
N LYS A 24 17.79 -4.87 2.86
CA LYS A 24 18.44 -5.46 1.69
C LYS A 24 17.72 -6.75 1.26
N ALA A 25 17.37 -7.60 2.23
CA ALA A 25 16.69 -8.88 2.03
C ALA A 25 15.17 -8.76 1.76
N MET A 26 14.57 -7.59 1.99
CA MET A 26 13.13 -7.39 1.83
C MET A 26 12.68 -7.50 0.36
N ASP A 27 11.66 -8.32 0.13
CA ASP A 27 11.04 -8.45 -1.20
C ASP A 27 10.17 -7.23 -1.52
N LEU A 28 10.62 -6.44 -2.50
CA LEU A 28 9.95 -5.24 -2.98
C LEU A 28 9.22 -5.45 -4.32
N THR A 29 9.05 -6.69 -4.81
CA THR A 29 8.32 -6.94 -6.06
C THR A 29 6.83 -6.59 -5.95
N LEU A 30 6.23 -6.22 -7.09
CA LEU A 30 4.80 -5.91 -7.16
C LEU A 30 3.97 -7.22 -7.08
N PRO A 31 2.86 -7.24 -6.32
CA PRO A 31 1.95 -8.38 -6.28
C PRO A 31 1.26 -8.62 -7.61
N ASP A 32 0.88 -9.88 -7.87
CA ASP A 32 0.08 -10.26 -9.03
C ASP A 32 -1.37 -9.75 -8.89
N GLN A 33 -2.03 -9.45 -10.01
CA GLN A 33 -3.27 -8.65 -10.09
C GLN A 33 -4.45 -9.14 -9.22
N HIS A 34 -4.45 -10.42 -8.80
CA HIS A 34 -5.62 -11.06 -8.20
C HIS A 34 -5.71 -10.98 -6.66
N LEU A 35 -4.69 -10.45 -5.96
CA LEU A 35 -4.62 -10.47 -4.48
C LEU A 35 -3.93 -9.21 -3.88
N ALA A 36 -4.07 -8.05 -4.54
CA ALA A 36 -3.09 -6.97 -4.41
C ALA A 36 -3.34 -5.94 -3.28
N VAL A 37 -4.59 -5.59 -2.91
CA VAL A 37 -4.82 -4.38 -2.09
C VAL A 37 -4.35 -4.53 -0.64
N GLU A 38 -4.80 -5.58 0.06
CA GLU A 38 -4.45 -5.82 1.47
C GLU A 38 -2.95 -6.14 1.64
N GLN A 39 -2.39 -6.88 0.68
CA GLN A 39 -0.94 -7.17 0.64
C GLN A 39 -0.10 -5.90 0.42
N LEU A 40 -0.54 -5.00 -0.48
CA LEU A 40 0.12 -3.72 -0.71
C LEU A 40 0.00 -2.81 0.51
N GLU A 41 -1.12 -2.82 1.22
CA GLU A 41 -1.30 -2.03 2.43
C GLU A 41 -0.41 -2.55 3.57
N LEU A 42 -0.36 -3.87 3.79
CA LEU A 42 0.54 -4.48 4.77
C LEU A 42 2.00 -4.14 4.45
N LYS A 43 2.39 -4.30 3.18
CA LYS A 43 3.74 -3.98 2.71
C LYS A 43 4.07 -2.50 2.91
N ARG A 44 3.13 -1.60 2.66
CA ARG A 44 3.30 -0.15 2.91
C ARG A 44 3.55 0.11 4.39
N ARG A 45 2.73 -0.45 5.29
CA ARG A 45 2.91 -0.31 6.74
C ARG A 45 4.28 -0.82 7.18
N THR A 46 4.73 -1.96 6.65
CA THR A 46 6.08 -2.49 6.93
C THR A 46 7.17 -1.53 6.44
N ILE A 47 7.05 -0.98 5.23
CA ILE A 47 8.04 -0.04 4.70
C ILE A 47 8.12 1.24 5.57
N GLU A 48 6.99 1.82 5.94
CA GLU A 48 6.92 3.01 6.80
C GLU A 48 7.58 2.77 8.16
N GLU A 49 7.33 1.59 8.72
CA GLU A 49 7.89 1.14 9.99
C GLU A 49 9.42 1.04 9.94
N LYS A 50 9.97 0.44 8.87
CA LYS A 50 11.41 0.37 8.63
C LYS A 50 12.05 1.74 8.48
N ILE A 51 11.44 2.63 7.67
CA ILE A 51 11.92 4.00 7.50
C ILE A 51 11.94 4.74 8.84
N GLY A 52 10.89 4.56 9.65
CA GLY A 52 10.79 5.15 10.98
C GLY A 52 11.93 4.69 11.91
N ARG A 53 12.20 3.38 11.96
CA ARG A 53 13.30 2.82 12.76
C ARG A 53 14.68 3.27 12.27
N LEU A 54 14.92 3.25 10.96
CA LEU A 54 16.17 3.72 10.36
C LEU A 54 16.44 5.17 10.77
N LYS A 55 15.44 6.05 10.64
CA LYS A 55 15.56 7.46 11.05
C LYS A 55 15.80 7.62 12.55
N LEU A 56 15.16 6.80 13.39
CA LEU A 56 15.35 6.81 14.84
C LEU A 56 16.79 6.47 15.24
N TYR A 57 17.38 5.42 14.65
CA TYR A 57 18.74 5.00 14.98
C TYR A 57 19.78 6.02 14.50
N VAL A 58 19.64 6.54 13.27
CA VAL A 58 20.50 7.61 12.77
C VAL A 58 20.39 8.88 13.64
N GLY A 59 19.17 9.27 14.04
CA GLY A 59 18.97 10.39 14.95
C GLY A 59 19.63 10.19 16.32
N THR A 60 19.53 8.97 16.86
CA THR A 60 20.18 8.60 18.14
C THR A 60 21.71 8.72 18.05
N LEU A 61 22.30 8.18 16.97
CA LEU A 61 23.74 8.30 16.71
C LEU A 61 24.15 9.76 16.53
N GLY A 62 23.35 10.56 15.81
CA GLY A 62 23.57 12.00 15.67
C GLY A 62 23.61 12.74 17.00
N SER A 63 22.67 12.46 17.92
CA SER A 63 22.67 13.05 19.26
C SER A 63 23.85 12.61 20.12
N ILE A 64 24.31 11.36 19.98
CA ILE A 64 25.50 10.87 20.69
C ILE A 64 26.76 11.58 20.15
N ASN A 65 26.81 11.75 18.84
CA ASN A 65 27.90 12.43 18.14
C ASN A 65 28.02 13.91 18.55
N GLU A 66 26.89 14.60 18.68
CA GLU A 66 26.81 15.97 19.19
C GLU A 66 27.30 16.07 20.64
N LYS A 67 26.85 15.16 21.52
CA LYS A 67 27.31 15.11 22.91
C LYS A 67 28.82 14.91 23.02
N TRP A 68 29.42 14.07 22.19
CA TRP A 68 30.86 13.87 22.18
C TRP A 68 31.59 15.12 21.66
N SER A 69 31.09 15.72 20.58
CA SER A 69 31.65 16.95 20.02
C SER A 69 31.67 18.08 21.06
N GLU A 70 30.57 18.27 21.80
CA GLU A 70 30.52 19.21 22.92
C GLU A 70 31.51 18.87 24.03
N TYR A 71 31.62 17.59 24.39
CA TYR A 71 32.55 17.13 25.43
C TYR A 71 34.01 17.48 25.06
N ILE A 72 34.39 17.27 23.80
CA ILE A 72 35.72 17.61 23.26
C ILE A 72 35.94 19.12 23.34
N GLN A 73 34.99 19.92 22.86
CA GLN A 73 35.12 21.39 22.84
C GLN A 73 35.27 22.00 24.25
N LYS A 74 34.58 21.42 25.25
CA LYS A 74 34.63 21.84 26.65
C LYS A 74 35.95 21.49 27.35
N GLN A 75 36.85 20.72 26.74
CA GLN A 75 38.14 20.36 27.35
C GLN A 75 39.09 21.59 27.42
N LYS A 76 39.43 22.02 28.64
CA LYS A 76 40.39 23.11 28.87
C LYS A 76 41.85 22.71 28.62
N ASN A 77 42.17 21.42 28.76
CA ASN A 77 43.50 20.88 28.55
C ASN A 77 43.69 20.48 27.07
N ALA A 78 44.67 21.06 26.40
CA ALA A 78 44.95 20.84 24.97
C ALA A 78 45.36 19.40 24.64
N GLN A 79 46.17 18.77 25.51
CA GLN A 79 46.59 17.38 25.33
C GLN A 79 45.40 16.43 25.45
N LYS A 80 44.54 16.67 26.45
CA LYS A 80 43.32 15.87 26.65
C LYS A 80 42.30 16.09 25.53
N ARG A 81 42.16 17.31 25.03
CA ARG A 81 41.34 17.61 23.86
C ARG A 81 41.79 16.80 22.65
N LYS A 82 43.09 16.86 22.33
CA LYS A 82 43.67 16.13 21.20
C LYS A 82 43.48 14.61 21.34
N GLN A 83 43.70 14.05 22.53
CA GLN A 83 43.44 12.62 22.78
C GLN A 83 41.98 12.21 22.52
N GLU A 84 41.03 13.09 22.85
CA GLU A 84 39.61 12.81 22.64
C GLU A 84 39.17 13.04 21.19
N GLU A 85 39.81 13.97 20.48
CA GLU A 85 39.69 14.14 19.03
C GLU A 85 40.22 12.93 18.27
N ASP A 86 41.38 12.40 18.67
CA ASP A 86 41.97 11.20 18.07
C ASP A 86 41.06 9.98 18.26
N LYS A 87 40.49 9.78 19.47
CA LYS A 87 39.49 8.71 19.73
C LYS A 87 38.21 8.87 18.91
N TYR A 88 37.75 10.11 18.73
CA TYR A 88 36.57 10.39 17.94
C TYR A 88 36.83 10.14 16.45
N ALA A 89 38.02 10.52 15.95
CA ALA A 89 38.43 10.23 14.59
C ALA A 89 38.51 8.71 14.34
N ASP A 90 39.12 7.96 15.26
CA ASP A 90 39.20 6.49 15.19
C ASP A 90 37.82 5.82 15.14
N MET A 91 36.87 6.30 15.95
CA MET A 91 35.49 5.78 15.93
C MET A 91 34.72 6.15 14.65
N VAL A 92 35.05 7.28 14.03
CA VAL A 92 34.36 7.77 12.84
C VAL A 92 34.95 7.14 11.58
N ASP A 93 36.28 7.02 11.46
CA ASP A 93 36.95 6.50 10.27
C ASP A 93 36.72 5.00 10.01
N ASP A 94 36.46 4.20 11.04
CA ASP A 94 36.12 2.78 10.87
C ASP A 94 34.78 2.56 10.12
N ASP A 95 33.91 3.57 10.06
CA ASP A 95 32.49 3.40 9.71
C ASP A 95 31.90 4.46 8.75
N LYS A 96 32.55 5.61 8.56
CA LYS A 96 31.90 6.83 8.03
C LYS A 96 31.31 6.72 6.62
N ASP A 97 32.02 6.04 5.72
CA ASP A 97 31.65 6.03 4.30
C ASP A 97 30.67 4.92 3.96
N MET A 98 30.58 3.86 4.76
CA MET A 98 29.69 2.74 4.44
C MET A 98 28.25 2.99 4.92
N TYR A 99 28.04 3.42 6.16
CA TYR A 99 26.68 3.46 6.72
C TYR A 99 25.83 4.63 6.24
N LYS A 100 26.46 5.76 5.90
CA LYS A 100 25.70 6.93 5.43
C LYS A 100 25.10 6.66 4.06
N ASP A 101 25.92 6.15 3.14
CA ASP A 101 25.49 5.82 1.79
C ASP A 101 24.51 4.64 1.80
N GLU A 102 24.76 3.60 2.61
CA GLU A 102 23.83 2.48 2.73
C GLU A 102 22.48 2.87 3.34
N PHE A 103 22.46 3.76 4.35
CA PHE A 103 21.22 4.29 4.90
C PHE A 103 20.43 5.08 3.86
N GLU A 104 21.11 5.97 3.13
CA GLU A 104 20.46 6.80 2.11
C GLU A 104 19.88 5.94 0.98
N VAL A 105 20.66 4.95 0.52
CA VAL A 105 20.23 3.96 -0.47
C VAL A 105 19.05 3.13 0.04
N ALA A 106 19.08 2.68 1.30
CA ALA A 106 18.00 1.88 1.90
C ALA A 106 16.69 2.68 1.97
N VAL A 107 16.76 3.93 2.46
CA VAL A 107 15.58 4.82 2.52
C VAL A 107 15.05 5.11 1.11
N GLN A 108 15.94 5.40 0.15
CA GLN A 108 15.54 5.67 -1.23
C GLN A 108 14.88 4.45 -1.89
N ARG A 109 15.44 3.25 -1.71
CA ARG A 109 14.86 1.98 -2.20
C ARG A 109 13.45 1.77 -1.66
N LEU A 110 13.26 1.97 -0.37
CA LEU A 110 11.96 1.83 0.31
C LEU A 110 10.95 2.86 -0.19
N GLN A 111 11.36 4.13 -0.32
CA GLN A 111 10.52 5.20 -0.87
C GLN A 111 10.11 4.93 -2.31
N GLN A 112 11.05 4.47 -3.14
CA GLN A 112 10.76 4.12 -4.53
C GLN A 112 9.75 2.97 -4.63
N SER A 113 9.81 1.99 -3.72
CA SER A 113 8.80 0.93 -3.66
C SER A 113 7.40 1.47 -3.33
N MET A 114 7.28 2.46 -2.44
CA MET A 114 5.98 3.09 -2.14
C MET A 114 5.41 3.80 -3.37
N ILE A 115 6.24 4.56 -4.09
CA ILE A 115 5.83 5.24 -5.34
C ILE A 115 5.39 4.23 -6.40
N ASN A 116 6.13 3.11 -6.54
CA ASN A 116 5.79 2.07 -7.50
C ASN A 116 4.44 1.41 -7.16
N ASN A 117 4.18 1.18 -5.88
CA ASN A 117 2.91 0.63 -5.40
C ASN A 117 1.73 1.58 -5.68
N GLU A 118 1.89 2.88 -5.43
CA GLU A 118 0.87 3.89 -5.72
C GLU A 118 0.58 3.98 -7.22
N ARG A 119 1.62 4.00 -8.06
CA ARG A 119 1.48 3.99 -9.52
C ARG A 119 0.78 2.72 -10.02
N PHE A 120 1.09 1.57 -9.42
CA PHE A 120 0.43 0.32 -9.74
C PHE A 120 -1.08 0.40 -9.43
N GLN A 121 -1.46 0.85 -8.23
CA GLN A 121 -2.87 1.03 -7.88
C GLN A 121 -3.57 2.04 -8.80
N GLN A 122 -2.93 3.16 -9.14
CA GLN A 122 -3.50 4.14 -10.04
C GLN A 122 -3.68 3.60 -11.47
N LYS A 123 -2.74 2.77 -11.95
CA LYS A 123 -2.83 2.12 -13.26
C LYS A 123 -3.95 1.08 -13.30
N GLU A 124 -4.09 0.26 -12.26
CA GLU A 124 -5.18 -0.73 -12.16
C GLU A 124 -6.56 -0.02 -12.15
N LEU A 125 -6.71 1.03 -11.34
CA LEU A 125 -7.95 1.85 -11.31
C LEU A 125 -8.24 2.52 -12.66
N SER A 126 -7.20 2.97 -13.36
CA SER A 126 -7.34 3.58 -14.69
C SER A 126 -7.67 2.56 -15.78
N GLN A 127 -7.12 1.34 -15.71
CA GLN A 127 -7.47 0.26 -16.64
C GLN A 127 -8.90 -0.22 -16.40
N MET A 128 -9.34 -0.33 -15.15
CA MET A 128 -10.73 -0.61 -14.82
C MET A 128 -11.68 0.45 -15.37
N SER A 129 -11.33 1.75 -15.25
CA SER A 129 -12.16 2.84 -15.79
C SER A 129 -12.19 2.89 -17.32
N GLN A 130 -11.07 2.59 -18.00
CA GLN A 130 -11.05 2.49 -19.46
C GLN A 130 -11.82 1.29 -20.01
N GLN A 131 -11.90 0.19 -19.26
CA GLN A 131 -12.75 -0.95 -19.62
C GLN A 131 -14.24 -0.66 -19.43
N ILE A 132 -14.62 0.19 -18.45
CA ILE A 132 -16.02 0.63 -18.25
C ILE A 132 -16.53 1.43 -19.45
N VAL A 133 -15.68 2.22 -20.12
CA VAL A 133 -16.09 3.12 -21.21
C VAL A 133 -16.22 2.40 -22.57
N ASN A 134 -15.64 1.21 -22.73
CA ASN A 134 -15.66 0.42 -23.97
C ASN A 134 -16.62 -0.78 -23.93
N LEU A 135 -17.72 -0.68 -23.19
CA LEU A 135 -18.76 -1.70 -23.30
C LEU A 135 -19.37 -1.67 -24.71
N PRO A 136 -19.43 -2.81 -25.43
CA PRO A 136 -20.28 -2.91 -26.61
C PRO A 136 -21.70 -2.52 -26.19
N GLN A 137 -22.37 -1.66 -26.95
CA GLN A 137 -23.80 -1.39 -26.74
C GLN A 137 -24.60 -2.66 -27.10
N LEU A 138 -24.62 -3.60 -26.16
CA LEU A 138 -25.45 -4.78 -26.20
C LEU A 138 -26.91 -4.33 -26.12
N PRO A 139 -27.82 -4.86 -26.95
CA PRO A 139 -29.25 -4.59 -26.80
C PRO A 139 -29.65 -5.03 -25.40
N LEU A 140 -29.98 -4.06 -24.54
CA LEU A 140 -30.26 -4.26 -23.13
C LEU A 140 -31.45 -5.22 -22.98
N PRO A 141 -31.32 -6.37 -22.32
CA PRO A 141 -32.47 -7.06 -21.78
C PRO A 141 -33.02 -6.18 -20.65
N THR A 142 -34.24 -5.66 -20.81
CA THR A 142 -34.87 -4.80 -19.81
C THR A 142 -35.47 -5.65 -18.70
N PHE A 143 -34.94 -5.56 -17.47
CA PHE A 143 -35.58 -6.16 -16.31
C PHE A 143 -36.65 -5.22 -15.75
N ASN A 144 -37.90 -5.67 -15.76
CA ASN A 144 -39.05 -4.83 -15.35
C ASN A 144 -39.33 -4.86 -13.84
N GLY A 145 -38.44 -5.43 -13.03
CA GLY A 145 -38.61 -5.52 -11.57
C GLY A 145 -39.60 -6.59 -11.12
N ASP A 146 -40.13 -7.42 -12.04
CA ASP A 146 -41.01 -8.54 -11.69
C ASP A 146 -40.18 -9.79 -11.36
N PRO A 147 -40.24 -10.32 -10.12
CA PRO A 147 -39.53 -11.53 -9.72
C PRO A 147 -39.83 -12.75 -10.60
N LYS A 148 -40.99 -12.80 -11.26
CA LYS A 148 -41.34 -13.90 -12.19
C LYS A 148 -40.56 -13.84 -13.51
N SER A 149 -40.20 -12.64 -13.93
CA SER A 149 -39.41 -12.39 -15.15
C SER A 149 -37.89 -12.51 -14.92
N TRP A 150 -37.46 -12.70 -13.67
CA TRP A 150 -36.04 -12.79 -13.30
C TRP A 150 -35.32 -13.94 -14.00
N ARG A 151 -35.94 -15.13 -14.05
CA ARG A 151 -35.34 -16.29 -14.72
C ARG A 151 -35.12 -16.03 -16.21
N GLU A 152 -36.11 -15.44 -16.89
CA GLU A 152 -36.02 -15.13 -18.32
C GLU A 152 -34.99 -14.03 -18.60
N PHE A 153 -34.93 -13.01 -17.73
CA PHE A 153 -33.88 -11.99 -17.77
C PHE A 153 -32.50 -12.61 -17.55
N TRP A 154 -32.33 -13.46 -16.54
CA TRP A 154 -31.06 -14.09 -16.21
C TRP A 154 -30.60 -15.05 -17.31
N ASP A 155 -31.49 -15.85 -17.88
CA ASP A 155 -31.17 -16.74 -19.00
C ASP A 155 -30.76 -15.96 -20.25
N SER A 156 -31.41 -14.81 -20.51
CA SER A 156 -31.05 -13.89 -21.60
C SER A 156 -29.73 -13.17 -21.34
N PHE A 157 -29.50 -12.74 -20.10
CA PHE A 157 -28.26 -12.10 -19.66
C PHE A 157 -27.09 -13.07 -19.73
N ASP A 158 -27.21 -14.28 -19.18
CA ASP A 158 -26.20 -15.33 -19.26
C ASP A 158 -25.96 -15.70 -20.72
N ALA A 159 -26.98 -15.95 -21.54
CA ALA A 159 -26.79 -16.22 -22.97
C ALA A 159 -26.08 -15.08 -23.72
N THR A 160 -26.29 -13.81 -23.34
CA THR A 160 -25.67 -12.66 -24.01
C THR A 160 -24.25 -12.38 -23.53
N VAL A 161 -24.00 -12.59 -22.24
CA VAL A 161 -22.76 -12.20 -21.54
C VAL A 161 -21.78 -13.37 -21.38
N HIS A 162 -22.27 -14.61 -21.32
CA HIS A 162 -21.48 -15.84 -21.14
C HIS A 162 -20.57 -16.12 -22.35
N PHE A 163 -21.04 -15.81 -23.57
CA PHE A 163 -20.22 -15.97 -24.79
C PHE A 163 -19.22 -14.83 -25.02
N GLN A 164 -19.25 -13.77 -24.21
CA GLN A 164 -18.31 -12.66 -24.35
C GLN A 164 -17.11 -12.84 -23.44
N LYS A 165 -15.92 -12.58 -23.98
CA LYS A 165 -14.65 -12.50 -23.24
C LYS A 165 -14.57 -11.20 -22.42
N ILE A 166 -15.61 -10.94 -21.63
CA ILE A 166 -15.68 -9.80 -20.72
C ILE A 166 -15.22 -10.28 -19.33
N PRO A 167 -14.36 -9.53 -18.61
CA PRO A 167 -13.99 -9.84 -17.23
C PRO A 167 -15.21 -9.90 -16.30
N ASP A 168 -15.20 -10.78 -15.30
CA ASP A 168 -16.38 -10.99 -14.43
C ASP A 168 -16.84 -9.72 -13.69
N ILE A 169 -15.92 -8.81 -13.35
CA ILE A 169 -16.25 -7.51 -12.76
C ILE A 169 -17.05 -6.60 -13.71
N GLN A 170 -16.79 -6.70 -15.01
CA GLN A 170 -17.52 -5.95 -16.03
C GLN A 170 -18.90 -6.56 -16.28
N LYS A 171 -19.03 -7.89 -16.20
CA LYS A 171 -20.33 -8.58 -16.21
C LYS A 171 -21.19 -8.12 -15.03
N LEU A 172 -20.58 -7.99 -13.85
CA LEU A 172 -21.26 -7.51 -12.65
C LEU A 172 -21.74 -6.06 -12.77
N ASN A 173 -20.88 -5.15 -13.24
CA ASN A 173 -21.27 -3.75 -13.45
C ASN A 173 -22.37 -3.59 -14.52
N TYR A 174 -22.33 -4.43 -15.56
CA TYR A 174 -23.36 -4.47 -16.58
C TYR A 174 -24.70 -4.98 -16.02
N LEU A 175 -24.68 -6.02 -15.19
CA LEU A 175 -25.84 -6.52 -14.46
C LEU A 175 -26.47 -5.42 -13.60
N ILE A 176 -25.66 -4.75 -12.78
CA ILE A 176 -26.12 -3.63 -11.92
C ILE A 176 -26.75 -2.52 -12.76
N SER A 177 -26.16 -2.18 -13.92
CA SER A 177 -26.70 -1.15 -14.81
C SER A 177 -28.06 -1.54 -15.40
N CYS A 178 -28.26 -2.81 -15.77
CA CYS A 178 -29.55 -3.33 -16.25
C CYS A 178 -30.64 -3.28 -15.16
N LEU A 179 -30.25 -3.47 -13.89
CA LEU A 179 -31.15 -3.38 -12.74
C LEU A 179 -31.47 -1.91 -12.37
N ARG A 180 -30.50 -1.01 -12.54
CA ARG A 180 -30.64 0.43 -12.23
C ARG A 180 -31.49 1.18 -13.27
N GLY A 181 -31.53 0.72 -14.52
CA GLY A 181 -32.25 1.36 -15.64
C GLY A 181 -33.74 1.60 -15.40
N ASN A 182 -34.41 0.78 -14.58
CA ASN A 182 -35.84 0.90 -14.30
C ASN A 182 -36.19 1.42 -12.89
N MET A 183 -35.24 1.45 -11.94
CA MET A 183 -35.47 2.08 -10.62
C MET A 183 -35.65 3.60 -10.70
N SER A 184 -35.30 4.21 -11.83
CA SER A 184 -35.38 5.66 -12.06
C SER A 184 -36.82 6.21 -12.18
N GLN A 185 -37.86 5.36 -12.22
CA GLN A 185 -39.26 5.83 -12.27
C GLN A 185 -39.92 5.99 -10.90
N SER A 186 -39.32 5.47 -9.81
CA SER A 186 -39.79 5.75 -8.44
C SER A 186 -38.95 6.87 -7.83
N LYS A 187 -39.35 8.11 -8.12
CA LYS A 187 -38.85 9.28 -7.41
C LYS A 187 -39.17 9.17 -5.91
N LYS A 188 -38.19 9.58 -5.10
CA LYS A 188 -38.23 9.88 -3.65
C LYS A 188 -37.93 8.68 -2.75
N HIS A 189 -36.65 8.40 -2.54
CA HIS A 189 -35.99 8.67 -1.26
C HIS A 189 -34.48 8.60 -1.47
N SER A 190 -33.76 9.63 -1.03
CA SER A 190 -32.31 9.61 -0.88
C SER A 190 -32.01 8.79 0.36
N MET A 191 -31.91 7.48 0.22
CA MET A 191 -31.42 6.59 1.27
C MET A 191 -30.57 5.50 0.63
N ASP A 192 -29.49 5.19 1.33
CA ASP A 192 -28.35 4.33 1.00
C ASP A 192 -28.58 3.29 -0.11
N LEU A 193 -27.97 3.52 -1.27
CA LEU A 193 -28.03 2.59 -2.43
C LEU A 193 -27.25 1.29 -2.19
N SER A 194 -26.36 1.25 -1.19
CA SER A 194 -25.58 0.08 -0.82
C SER A 194 -26.45 -1.03 -0.22
N ASP A 195 -27.38 -0.65 0.66
CA ASP A 195 -28.20 -1.61 1.43
C ASP A 195 -29.27 -2.27 0.55
N GLU A 196 -29.90 -1.48 -0.33
CA GLU A 196 -30.96 -1.99 -1.24
C GLU A 196 -30.38 -2.93 -2.31
N ILE A 197 -29.15 -2.68 -2.79
CA ILE A 197 -28.46 -3.56 -3.75
C ILE A 197 -28.07 -4.88 -3.08
N THR A 198 -27.62 -4.85 -1.82
CA THR A 198 -27.26 -6.05 -1.07
C THR A 198 -28.49 -6.92 -0.83
N ASP A 199 -29.61 -6.33 -0.42
CA ASP A 199 -30.89 -7.04 -0.26
C ASP A 199 -31.41 -7.62 -1.58
N LEU A 200 -31.32 -6.89 -2.70
CA LEU A 200 -31.75 -7.40 -4.01
C LEU A 200 -30.88 -8.58 -4.48
N THR A 201 -29.57 -8.58 -4.21
CA THR A 201 -28.70 -9.72 -4.57
C THR A 201 -29.02 -10.98 -3.76
N HIS A 202 -29.42 -10.80 -2.50
CA HIS A 202 -29.84 -11.87 -1.60
C HIS A 202 -31.24 -12.40 -1.98
N ILE A 203 -32.18 -11.51 -2.31
CA ILE A 203 -33.56 -11.84 -2.70
C ILE A 203 -33.62 -12.53 -4.07
N MET A 204 -32.75 -12.15 -5.01
CA MET A 204 -32.80 -12.65 -6.40
C MET A 204 -31.91 -13.88 -6.66
N ASN A 205 -31.29 -14.46 -5.62
CA ASN A 205 -30.50 -15.69 -5.69
C ASN A 205 -29.40 -15.63 -6.79
N VAL A 206 -28.69 -14.50 -6.86
CA VAL A 206 -27.57 -14.31 -7.79
C VAL A 206 -26.46 -15.32 -7.44
N PRO A 207 -25.86 -16.04 -8.42
CA PRO A 207 -24.84 -17.05 -8.13
C PRO A 207 -23.70 -16.49 -7.27
N SER A 208 -23.29 -17.22 -6.22
CA SER A 208 -22.38 -16.70 -5.18
C SER A 208 -21.06 -16.13 -5.71
N LYS A 209 -20.61 -16.60 -6.89
CA LYS A 209 -19.43 -16.08 -7.61
C LYS A 209 -19.48 -14.59 -7.93
N PHE A 210 -20.67 -13.98 -7.98
CA PHE A 210 -20.85 -12.54 -8.23
C PHE A 210 -21.17 -11.73 -6.97
N SER A 211 -21.66 -12.38 -5.91
CA SER A 211 -22.03 -11.73 -4.65
C SER A 211 -20.78 -11.22 -3.89
N SER A 212 -19.65 -11.91 -4.01
CA SER A 212 -18.38 -11.51 -3.35
C SER A 212 -17.76 -10.21 -3.88
N GLY A 213 -18.19 -9.70 -5.04
CA GLY A 213 -17.65 -8.48 -5.65
C GLY A 213 -18.43 -7.19 -5.36
N ILE A 214 -19.65 -7.28 -4.81
CA ILE A 214 -20.54 -6.13 -4.60
C ILE A 214 -20.27 -5.43 -3.26
N SER A 215 -19.72 -6.13 -2.27
CA SER A 215 -19.46 -5.58 -0.92
C SER A 215 -18.35 -4.51 -0.87
N ILE A 216 -17.79 -4.08 -2.01
CA ILE A 216 -16.64 -3.16 -2.13
C ILE A 216 -16.95 -1.97 -3.04
N ILE A 217 -18.20 -1.50 -3.08
CA ILE A 217 -18.52 -0.20 -3.69
C ILE A 217 -19.27 0.60 -2.62
N PRO A 218 -18.72 1.75 -2.15
CA PRO A 218 -19.36 2.59 -1.15
C PRO A 218 -20.62 3.27 -1.67
#